data_AF-A0A1F6X2V3-F1
#
_entry.id   AF-A0A1F6X2V3-F1
#
_cell.length_a   1.000
_cell.length_b   1.000
_cell.length_c   1.000
_cell.angle_alpha   90.00
_cell.angle_beta   90.00
_cell.angle_gamma   90.00
#
_symmetry.space_group_name_H-M   'P 1'
#
loop_
_entity.id
_entity.type
_entity.pdbx_description
1 polymer ?
#
loop_
_entity_poly.entity_id
_entity_poly.type
_entity_poly.pdbx_seq_one_letter_code
_entity_poly.pdbx_strand_id
1 'polypeptide(L)' 'MQRARTLLILGIWVAILSHLGFPLYFKNILFAITGLFLMYIGFIAYKEVKKEKVVEKFDNFSENNFNEKI' A
#
# COMPACT_ATOMS: atom_id res chain seq x y z
N MET A 1 -11.41 -1.80 -12.35
CA MET A 1 -12.69 -1.73 -11.60
C MET A 1 -12.64 -2.37 -10.21
N GLN A 2 -11.92 -3.47 -9.96
CA GLN A 2 -11.92 -4.15 -8.66
C GLN A 2 -11.40 -3.28 -7.50
N ARG A 3 -10.31 -2.51 -7.72
CA ARG A 3 -9.70 -1.62 -6.71
C ARG A 3 -10.65 -0.51 -6.21
N ALA A 4 -11.51 0.02 -7.09
CA ALA A 4 -12.49 1.04 -6.73
C ALA A 4 -13.63 0.47 -5.86
N ARG A 5 -14.04 -0.78 -6.12
CA ARG A 5 -15.02 -1.50 -5.28
C ARG A 5 -14.49 -1.72 -3.86
N THR A 6 -13.21 -2.04 -3.72
CA THR A 6 -12.57 -2.23 -2.41
C THR A 6 -12.58 -0.94 -1.59
N LEU A 7 -12.29 0.20 -2.22
CA LEU A 7 -12.35 1.51 -1.57
C LEU A 7 -13.78 1.89 -1.16
N LEU A 8 -14.79 1.58 -1.99
CA LEU A 8 -16.19 1.79 -1.65
C LEU A 8 -16.63 0.95 -0.44
N ILE A 9 -16.27 -0.34 -0.43
CA ILE A 9 -16.60 -1.24 0.68
C ILE A 9 -15.92 -0.77 1.98
N LEU A 10 -14.65 -0.34 1.91
CA LEU A 10 -13.94 0.24 3.05
C LEU A 10 -14.61 1.53 3.56
N GLY A 11 -15.03 2.42 2.66
CA GLY A 11 -15.72 3.66 3.03
C GLY A 11 -17.08 3.40 3.69
N ILE A 12 -17.87 2.49 3.12
CA ILE A 12 -19.17 2.06 3.69
C ILE A 12 -18.97 1.42 5.07
N TRP A 13 -17.95 0.57 5.22
CA TRP A 13 -17.61 -0.04 6.49
C TRP A 13 -17.27 1.01 7.56
N VAL A 14 -16.44 2.01 7.23
CA VAL A 14 -16.07 3.10 8.15
C VAL A 14 -17.27 3.96 8.54
N ALA A 15 -18.17 4.25 7.59
CA ALA A 15 -19.38 5.03 7.84
C ALA A 15 -20.35 4.28 8.78
N ILE A 16 -20.59 2.99 8.52
CA ILE A 16 -21.44 2.14 9.36
C ILE A 16 -20.83 2.00 10.76
N LEU A 17 -19.53 1.73 10.85
CA LEU A 17 -18.81 1.62 12.12
C LEU A 17 -18.97 2.87 13.00
N SER A 18 -19.05 4.04 12.37
CA SER A 18 -19.25 5.32 13.07
C SER A 18 -20.63 5.45 13.72
N HIS A 19 -21.64 4.73 13.22
CA HIS A 19 -23.05 4.82 13.62
C HIS A 19 -23.55 3.67 14.49
N LEU A 20 -22.76 2.62 14.71
CA LEU A 20 -23.14 1.45 15.53
C LEU A 20 -23.25 1.74 17.05
N GLY A 21 -23.12 2.99 17.50
CA GLY A 21 -23.31 3.34 18.92
C GLY A 21 -22.26 2.76 19.87
N PHE A 22 -21.12 2.28 19.35
CA PHE A 22 -20.03 1.75 20.16
C PHE A 22 -19.49 2.81 21.14
N PRO A 23 -19.11 2.42 22.37
CA PRO A 23 -18.44 3.32 23.30
C PRO A 23 -17.22 3.98 22.63
N LEU A 24 -17.01 5.27 22.87
CA LEU A 24 -15.99 6.10 22.20
C LEU A 24 -14.60 5.42 22.11
N TYR A 25 -14.25 4.67 23.15
CA TYR A 25 -13.02 3.88 23.24
C TYR A 25 -12.86 2.84 22.13
N PHE A 26 -13.89 2.03 21.85
CA PHE A 26 -13.82 0.99 20.82
C PHE A 26 -13.76 1.60 19.42
N LYS A 27 -14.47 2.72 19.20
CA LYS A 27 -14.46 3.44 17.92
C LYS A 27 -13.06 3.99 17.61
N ASN A 28 -12.38 4.57 18.59
CA ASN A 28 -11.02 5.09 18.42
C ASN A 28 -9.99 3.98 18.17
N ILE A 29 -10.11 2.85 18.87
CA ILE A 29 -9.23 1.69 18.70
C ILE A 29 -9.39 1.10 17.28
N LEU A 30 -10.62 0.87 16.84
CA LEU A 30 -10.89 0.37 15.48
C LEU A 30 -10.37 1.34 14.42
N PHE A 31 -10.57 2.65 14.59
CA PHE A 31 -10.08 3.63 13.62
C PHE A 31 -8.55 3.67 13.56
N ALA A 32 -7.89 3.61 14.71
CA ALA A 32 -6.43 3.55 14.80
C ALA A 32 -5.88 2.28 14.13
N ILE A 33 -6.47 1.11 14.40
CA ILE A 33 -6.09 -0.16 13.78
C ILE A 33 -6.29 -0.11 12.26
N THR A 34 -7.38 0.49 11.79
CA THR A 34 -7.67 0.61 10.35
C THR A 34 -6.66 1.53 9.66
N GLY A 35 -6.28 2.65 10.29
CA GLY A 35 -5.22 3.53 9.80
C GLY A 35 -3.86 2.82 9.74
N LEU A 36 -3.52 2.06 10.78
CA LEU A 36 -2.29 1.26 10.84
C LEU A 36 -2.26 0.19 9.74
N PHE A 37 -3.38 -0.47 9.50
CA PHE A 37 -3.53 -1.46 8.44
C PHE A 37 -3.35 -0.84 7.05
N LEU A 38 -3.97 0.32 6.79
CA LEU A 38 -3.78 1.06 5.53
C LEU A 38 -2.32 1.50 5.34
N MET A 39 -1.67 1.98 6.41
CA MET A 39 -0.27 2.36 6.38
C MET A 39 0.62 1.16 6.06
N TYR A 40 0.33 -0.01 6.63
CA TYR A 40 1.06 -1.25 6.36
C TYR A 40 0.92 -1.71 4.91
N ILE A 41 -0.30 -1.68 4.35
CA ILE A 41 -0.52 -1.96 2.92
C ILE A 41 0.28 -0.98 2.05
N GLY A 42 0.25 0.31 2.39
CA GLY A 42 1.04 1.33 1.69
C GLY A 42 2.54 1.06 1.75
N PHE A 43 3.06 0.62 2.90
CA PHE A 43 4.46 0.26 3.06
C PHE A 43 4.87 -0.96 2.23
N ILE A 44 4.03 -2.00 2.18
CA ILE A 44 4.26 -3.17 1.32
C ILE A 44 4.27 -2.74 -0.15
N ALA A 45 3.27 -1.97 -0.59
CA ALA A 45 3.19 -1.49 -1.97
C ALA A 45 4.42 -0.62 -2.35
N TYR A 46 4.87 0.25 -1.44
CA TYR A 46 6.09 1.03 -1.64
C TYR A 46 7.33 0.14 -1.77
N LYS A 47 7.44 -0.90 -0.93
CA LYS A 47 8.55 -1.86 -0.97
C LYS A 47 8.56 -2.67 -2.26
N GLU A 48 7.40 -3.06 -2.78
CA GLU A 48 7.27 -3.74 -4.08
C GLU A 48 7.76 -2.84 -5.22
N VAL A 49 7.24 -1.61 -5.32
CA VAL A 49 7.68 -0.64 -6.34
C VAL A 49 9.17 -0.33 -6.21
N LYS A 50 9.69 -0.22 -4.99
CA LYS A 50 11.12 0.01 -4.75
C LYS A 50 11.97 -1.19 -5.18
N LYS A 51 11.49 -2.42 -4.99
CA LYS A 51 12.18 -3.64 -5.47
C LYS A 51 12.19 -3.70 -6.99
N GLU A 52 11.06 -3.41 -7.64
CA GLU A 52 10.94 -3.38 -9.10
C GLU A 52 11.91 -2.36 -9.71
N LYS A 53 11.98 -1.14 -9.14
CA LYS A 53 12.95 -0.11 -9.54
C LYS A 53 14.42 -0.48 -9.29
N VAL A 54 14.70 -1.30 -8.28
CA VAL A 54 16.07 -1.77 -8.01
C VAL A 54 16.46 -2.86 -9.01
N VAL A 55 15.55 -3.79 -9.33
CA VAL A 55 15.78 -4.84 -10.33
C VAL A 55 15.98 -4.23 -11.73
N GLU A 56 15.09 -3.34 -12.19
CA GLU A 56 15.25 -2.65 -13.47
C GLU A 56 16.56 -1.83 -13.55
N LYS A 57 17.03 -1.29 -12.43
CA LYS A 57 18.29 -0.55 -12.38
C LYS A 57 19.51 -1.48 -12.44
N PHE A 58 19.45 -2.65 -11.81
CA PHE A 58 20.52 -3.64 -11.90
C PHE A 58 20.66 -4.21 -13.32
N ASP A 59 19.54 -4.48 -14.00
CA ASP A 59 19.55 -4.97 -15.38
C ASP A 59 20.13 -3.92 -16.35
N ASN A 60 19.73 -2.64 -16.23
CA ASN A 60 20.29 -1.56 -17.06
C ASN A 60 21.77 -1.23 -16.77
N PHE A 61 22.28 -1.53 -15.57
CA PHE A 61 23.71 -1.35 -15.27
C PHE A 61 24.59 -2.44 -15.91
N SER A 62 24.03 -3.59 -16.30
CA SER A 62 24.77 -4.66 -16.96
C SER A 62 25.06 -4.39 -18.43
N GLU A 63 24.28 -3.54 -19.10
CA GLU A 63 24.39 -3.34 -20.56
C GLU A 63 25.61 -2.51 -20.99
N ASN A 64 26.29 -1.83 -20.06
CA ASN A 64 27.37 -0.89 -20.40
C ASN A 64 28.79 -1.47 -20.35
N ASN A 65 28.95 -2.78 -20.19
CA ASN A 65 30.26 -3.37 -19.88
C ASN A 65 30.91 -4.25 -20.97
N PHE A 66 30.50 -4.22 -22.24
CA PHE A 66 31.28 -4.96 -23.27
C PHE A 66 31.07 -4.44 -24.70
N ASN A 67 31.66 -3.29 -25.04
CA ASN A 67 32.03 -2.99 -26.44
C ASN A 67 33.02 -1.82 -26.54
N GLU A 68 34.15 -1.92 -25.84
CA GLU A 68 35.37 -1.23 -26.29
C GLU A 68 36.27 -2.29 -26.94
N LYS A 69 36.05 -2.50 -28.24
CA LYS A 69 37.09 -3.07 -29.12
C LYS A 69 38.01 -1.91 -29.51
N ILE A 70 39.20 -1.87 -28.93
CA ILE A 70 40.37 -1.17 -29.49
C ILE A 70 41.52 -2.16 -29.47
#